data_AF-A0A935X9Y1-F1
#
_entry.id   AF-A0A935X9Y1-F1
#
_cell.length_a   1.000
_cell.length_b   1.000
_cell.length_c   1.000
_cell.angle_alpha   90.00
_cell.angle_beta   90.00
_cell.angle_gamma   90.00
#
_symmetry.space_group_name_H-M   'P 1'
#
loop_
_entity.id
_entity.type
_entity.pdbx_description
1 polymer ?
#
loop_
_entity_poly.entity_id
_entity_poly.type
_entity_poly.pdbx_seq_one_letter_code
_entity_poly.pdbx_strand_id
1 'polypeptide(L)' 'METFAHVISVRETRPEARHAQDPLTIVDDRHFLHRFHVDSPRAAFALNAPAETKPLTERFLEIWAASDPASPATTLGL' A
#
# COMPACT_ATOMS: atom_id res chain seq x y z
N MET A 1 -0.55 -21.84 -15.83
CA MET A 1 -0.44 -20.50 -15.22
C MET A 1 -0.78 -20.69 -13.76
N GLU A 2 0.23 -20.75 -12.90
CA GLU A 2 0.03 -21.07 -11.48
C GLU A 2 -0.39 -19.81 -10.72
N THR A 3 -1.47 -19.93 -9.94
CA THR A 3 -2.03 -18.81 -9.16
C THR A 3 -1.33 -18.74 -7.81
N PHE A 4 -0.42 -17.79 -7.64
CA PHE A 4 0.29 -17.52 -6.37
C PHE A 4 -0.56 -16.74 -5.35
N ALA A 5 -1.87 -16.99 -5.28
CA ALA A 5 -2.78 -16.24 -4.38
C ALA A 5 -2.42 -16.36 -2.89
N HIS A 6 -1.62 -17.36 -2.50
CA HIS A 6 -1.18 -17.54 -1.11
C HIS A 6 -0.01 -16.62 -0.70
N VAL A 7 0.70 -15.99 -1.66
CA VAL A 7 1.84 -15.11 -1.36
C VAL A 7 1.53 -13.62 -1.51
N ILE A 8 0.34 -13.28 -2.02
CA ILE A 8 -0.10 -11.90 -2.23
C ILE A 8 -1.45 -11.71 -1.54
N SER A 9 -1.54 -10.67 -0.72
CA SER A 9 -2.80 -10.23 -0.12
C SER A 9 -3.20 -8.89 -0.71
N VAL A 10 -4.42 -8.81 -1.26
CA VAL A 10 -4.99 -7.59 -1.82
C VAL A 10 -6.19 -7.18 -0.97
N ARG A 11 -6.28 -5.89 -0.63
CA ARG A 11 -7.34 -5.32 0.18
C ARG A 11 -7.86 -4.04 -0.44
N GLU A 12 -9.13 -3.75 -0.24
CA GLU A 12 -9.76 -2.49 -0.63
C GLU A 12 -10.01 -1.65 0.63
N THR A 13 -9.59 -0.39 0.60
CA THR A 13 -9.84 0.56 1.69
C THR A 13 -11.33 0.79 1.87
N ARG A 14 -11.81 0.74 3.12
CA ARG A 14 -13.18 1.13 3.44
C ARG A 14 -13.45 2.61 3.09
N PRO A 15 -14.71 3.04 2.91
CA PRO A 15 -15.03 4.41 2.52
C PRO A 15 -14.35 5.48 3.39
N GLU A 16 -14.20 5.20 4.69
CA GLU A 16 -13.58 6.12 5.65
C GLU A 16 -12.09 6.32 5.39
N ALA A 17 -11.41 5.36 4.75
CA ALA A 17 -9.97 5.37 4.45
C ALA A 17 -9.65 5.78 2.99
N ARG A 18 -10.65 6.04 2.14
CA ARG A 18 -10.46 6.46 0.73
C ARG A 18 -9.73 7.81 0.57
N HIS A 19 -9.58 8.57 1.64
CA HIS A 19 -8.83 9.82 1.68
C HIS A 19 -7.30 9.62 1.70
N ALA A 20 -6.80 8.38 1.84
CA ALA A 20 -5.37 8.06 1.73
C ALA A 20 -4.88 8.17 0.27
N GLN A 21 -4.77 9.40 -0.22
CA GLN A 21 -4.43 9.74 -1.60
C GLN A 21 -2.94 9.89 -1.86
N ASP A 22 -2.10 9.48 -0.93
CA ASP A 22 -0.64 9.61 -0.95
C ASP A 22 0.00 8.21 -0.96
N PRO A 23 0.13 7.62 -2.17
CA PRO A 23 0.61 6.26 -2.34
C PRO A 23 2.00 6.04 -1.75
N LEU A 24 2.20 4.89 -1.12
CA LEU A 24 3.47 4.49 -0.55
C LEU A 24 3.84 3.06 -0.93
N THR A 25 5.13 2.79 -1.02
CA THR A 25 5.71 1.46 -1.20
C THR A 25 6.86 1.31 -0.22
N ILE A 26 6.89 0.19 0.49
CA ILE A 26 7.90 -0.14 1.49
C ILE A 26 8.52 -1.49 1.11
N VAL A 27 9.84 -1.60 1.25
CA VAL A 27 10.57 -2.85 1.07
C VAL A 27 11.46 -3.08 2.29
N ASP A 28 11.34 -4.26 2.88
CA ASP A 28 12.14 -4.77 4.01
C ASP A 28 12.26 -3.82 5.21
N ASP A 29 11.24 -2.99 5.48
CA ASP A 29 11.25 -1.95 6.53
C ASP A 29 12.48 -1.00 6.46
N ARG A 30 13.05 -0.84 5.27
CA ARG A 30 14.32 -0.11 5.06
C ARG A 30 14.31 0.80 3.85
N HIS A 31 13.49 0.52 2.86
CA HIS A 31 13.42 1.28 1.62
C HIS A 31 12.00 1.76 1.41
N PHE A 32 11.85 2.95 0.85
CA PHE A 32 10.51 3.44 0.52
C PHE A 32 10.48 4.37 -0.68
N LEU A 33 9.31 4.43 -1.29
CA LEU A 33 8.85 5.51 -2.16
C LEU A 33 7.50 5.97 -1.62
N HIS A 34 7.36 7.26 -1.31
CA HIS A 34 6.11 7.85 -0.83
C HIS A 34 5.78 9.09 -1.65
N ARG A 35 4.69 9.04 -2.40
CA ARG A 35 4.14 10.21 -3.10
C ARG A 35 3.24 10.96 -2.15
N PHE A 36 3.29 12.28 -2.21
CA PHE A 36 2.46 13.13 -1.34
C PHE A 36 1.01 13.25 -1.82
N HIS A 37 0.75 12.90 -3.09
CA HIS A 37 -0.58 12.85 -3.68
C HIS A 37 -0.55 11.99 -4.95
N VAL A 38 -1.63 11.29 -5.28
CA VAL A 38 -1.72 10.38 -6.44
C VAL A 38 -1.55 11.12 -7.76
N ASP A 39 -2.09 12.35 -7.86
CA ASP A 39 -2.01 13.21 -9.05
C ASP A 39 -0.68 13.98 -9.17
N SER A 40 0.24 13.82 -8.21
CA SER A 40 1.53 14.51 -8.24
C SER A 40 2.69 13.53 -8.41
N PRO A 41 3.68 13.82 -9.27
CA PRO A 41 4.87 12.99 -9.39
C PRO A 41 5.86 13.20 -8.22
N ARG A 42 5.66 14.23 -7.39
CA ARG A 42 6.57 14.56 -6.30
C ARG A 42 6.51 13.48 -5.22
N ALA A 43 7.69 12.99 -4.83
CA ALA A 43 7.82 11.91 -3.86
C ALA A 43 9.03 12.11 -2.95
N ALA A 44 8.97 11.50 -1.77
CA ALA A 44 10.14 11.15 -0.97
C ALA A 44 10.59 9.73 -1.33
N PHE A 45 11.91 9.53 -1.42
CA PHE A 45 12.51 8.25 -1.73
C PHE A 45 13.76 8.07 -0.87
N ALA A 46 13.91 6.90 -0.26
CA ALA A 46 15.10 6.55 0.49
C ALA A 46 15.44 5.07 0.35
N LEU A 47 16.73 4.77 0.45
CA LEU A 47 17.27 3.43 0.49
C LEU A 47 18.02 3.21 1.80
N ASN A 48 17.80 2.07 2.44
CA ASN A 48 18.45 1.67 3.69
C ASN A 48 18.31 2.72 4.82
N ALA A 49 17.11 3.27 4.97
CA ALA A 49 16.75 4.31 5.94
C ALA A 49 15.67 3.80 6.91
N PRO A 50 15.95 2.79 7.75
CA PRO A 50 14.93 2.14 8.59
C PRO A 50 14.22 3.10 9.56
N ALA A 51 14.93 4.13 10.06
CA ALA A 51 14.32 5.13 10.93
C ALA A 51 13.28 6.00 10.19
N GLU A 52 13.52 6.32 8.92
CA GLU A 52 12.61 7.09 8.07
C GLU A 52 11.48 6.23 7.51
N THR A 53 11.73 4.93 7.30
CA THR A 53 10.70 3.98 6.86
C THR A 53 9.65 3.71 7.95
N LYS A 54 10.05 3.69 9.22
CA LYS A 54 9.16 3.36 10.35
C LYS A 54 7.80 4.08 10.34
N PRO A 55 7.71 5.42 10.24
CA PRO A 55 6.40 6.10 10.20
C PRO A 55 5.54 5.72 8.99
N LEU A 56 6.15 5.34 7.86
CA LEU A 56 5.42 4.86 6.69
C LEU A 56 4.89 3.44 6.90
N THR A 57 5.64 2.57 7.58
CA THR A 57 5.19 1.23 7.96
C THR A 57 4.00 1.32 8.91
N GLU A 58 4.05 2.20 9.92
CA GLU A 58 2.93 2.44 10.85
C GLU A 58 1.68 2.88 10.08
N ARG A 59 1.83 3.85 9.17
CA ARG A 59 0.76 4.33 8.30
C ARG A 59 0.19 3.24 7.39
N PHE A 60 1.04 2.38 6.82
CA PHE A 60 0.58 1.24 6.02
C PHE A 60 -0.31 0.32 6.85
N LEU A 61 0.08 0.00 8.09
CA LEU A 61 -0.69 -0.85 8.98
C LEU A 61 -2.04 -0.24 9.36
N GLU A 62 -2.11 1.08 9.53
CA GLU A 62 -3.38 1.79 9.74
C GLU A 62 -4.33 1.64 8.55
N ILE A 63 -3.83 1.91 7.33
CA ILE A 63 -4.60 1.74 6.09
C ILE A 63 -5.04 0.27 5.93
N TRP A 64 -4.14 -0.67 6.20
CA TRP A 64 -4.40 -2.10 6.13
C TRP A 64 -5.51 -2.55 7.07
N ALA A 65 -5.47 -2.08 8.32
CA ALA A 65 -6.52 -2.35 9.31
C ALA A 65 -7.86 -1.72 8.90
N ALA A 66 -7.83 -0.59 8.21
CA ALA A 66 -9.00 0.11 7.65
C ALA A 66 -9.46 -0.43 6.27
N SER A 67 -8.98 -1.60 5.85
CA SER A 67 -9.33 -2.20 4.56
C SER A 67 -9.99 -3.57 4.73
N ASP A 68 -10.84 -3.96 3.79
CA ASP A 68 -11.43 -5.29 3.70
C ASP A 68 -10.70 -6.14 2.65
N PRO A 69 -10.70 -7.49 2.74
CA PRO A 69 -10.21 -8.33 1.67
C PRO A 69 -10.85 -7.92 0.35
N ALA A 70 -10.04 -7.71 -0.69
CA ALA A 70 -10.59 -7.38 -1.99
C ALA A 70 -11.45 -8.55 -2.49
N SER A 71 -12.59 -8.25 -3.12
CA SER A 71 -13.41 -9.27 -3.75
C SER A 71 -12.53 -10.11 -4.69
N PRO A 72 -12.60 -11.45 -4.65
CA PRO A 72 -11.84 -12.28 -5.56
C PRO A 72 -12.13 -11.82 -6.98
N ALA A 73 -11.08 -11.69 -7.80
CA ALA A 73 -11.21 -11.29 -9.19
C ALA A 73 -12.32 -12.12 -9.84
N THR A 74 -13.48 -11.51 -10.08
CA THR A 74 -14.49 -12.13 -10.91
C THR A 74 -13.84 -12.27 -12.28
N THR A 75 -14.00 -13.42 -12.94
CA THR A 75 -13.45 -13.70 -14.28
C THR A 75 -13.85 -12.64 -15.32
N LEU A 76 -14.75 -11.72 -14.97
CA LEU A 76 -15.27 -10.64 -15.81
C LEU A 76 -14.80 -9.24 -15.42
N GLY A 77 -14.06 -9.02 -14.33
CA GLY A 77 -13.65 -7.68 -13.92
C GLY A 77 -14.83 -6.74 -13.65
N LEU A 78 -15.87 -7.27 -12.99
CA LEU A 78 -17.09 -6.56 -12.59
C LEU A 78 -17.37 -6.79 -11.10
#